data_AF-A0A4D4L7D5-F1
#
_entry.id   AF-A0A4D4L7D5-F1
#
_cell.length_a   1.000
_cell.length_b   1.000
_cell.length_c   1.000
_cell.angle_alpha   90.00
_cell.angle_beta   90.00
_cell.angle_gamma   90.00
#
_symmetry.space_group_name_H-M   'P 1'
#
loop_
_entity.id
_entity.type
_entity.pdbx_description
1 polymer ?
#
loop_
_entity_poly.entity_id
_entity_poly.type
_entity_poly.pdbx_seq_one_letter_code
_entity_poly.pdbx_strand_id
1 'polypeptide(L)' 'MEQAFFVSNATRILGAAAICSDDGGSVSLGDDGYGTSKCTVEQLEKAAKTNSVTVRVTMNPKSGGAETVEEKYHP' A
#
# COMPACT_ATOMS: atom_id res chain seq x y z
N MET A 1 -22.83 7.95 -11.73
CA MET A 1 -21.61 7.26 -11.31
C MET A 1 -21.37 7.69 -9.87
N GLU A 2 -21.89 6.94 -8.91
CA GLU A 2 -21.87 7.29 -7.49
C GLU A 2 -20.78 6.48 -6.81
N GLN A 3 -19.69 7.14 -6.42
CA GLN A 3 -18.66 6.56 -5.56
C GLN A 3 -19.21 6.56 -4.14
N ALA A 4 -19.53 5.37 -3.59
CA ALA A 4 -20.21 5.21 -2.30
C ALA A 4 -19.32 5.45 -1.07
N PHE A 5 -18.04 5.80 -1.27
CA PHE A 5 -17.12 6.17 -0.20
C PHE A 5 -15.96 6.98 -0.79
N PHE A 6 -15.57 8.04 -0.08
CA PHE A 6 -14.34 8.77 -0.35
C PHE A 6 -13.17 7.90 0.07
N VAL A 7 -12.37 7.43 -0.89
CA VAL A 7 -11.02 6.96 -0.58
C VAL A 7 -10.23 8.21 -0.22
N SER A 8 -10.08 8.50 1.07
CA SER A 8 -9.27 9.64 1.50
C SER A 8 -7.87 9.49 0.93
N ASN A 9 -7.51 10.40 0.02
CA ASN A 9 -6.18 10.57 -0.57
C ASN A 9 -5.05 10.72 0.47
N ALA A 10 -5.40 10.80 1.76
CA ALA A 10 -4.48 10.84 2.89
C ALA A 10 -3.83 9.49 3.23
N THR A 11 -4.30 8.38 2.66
CA THR A 11 -3.70 7.05 2.95
C THR A 11 -2.32 6.96 2.30
N ARG A 12 -1.27 6.79 3.10
CA ARG A 12 0.08 6.57 2.60
C ARG A 12 0.26 5.11 2.22
N ILE A 13 0.47 4.85 0.94
CA ILE A 13 0.68 3.49 0.43
C ILE A 13 2.17 3.30 0.20
N LEU A 14 2.73 2.28 0.84
CA LEU A 14 4.13 1.90 0.74
C LEU A 14 4.26 0.48 0.18
N GLY A 15 4.94 0.33 -0.95
CA GLY A 15 5.21 -0.93 -1.64
C GLY A 15 6.64 -1.41 -1.45
N ALA A 16 6.81 -2.71 -1.60
CA ALA A 16 8.08 -3.41 -1.59
C ALA A 16 8.44 -3.88 -2.99
N ALA A 17 7.49 -4.53 -3.69
CA ALA A 17 7.67 -4.98 -5.07
C ALA A 17 6.33 -5.30 -5.76
N ALA A 18 5.43 -5.98 -5.06
CA ALA A 18 4.18 -6.46 -5.63
C ALA A 18 3.13 -5.36 -5.78
N ILE A 19 3.13 -4.35 -4.90
CA ILE A 19 2.32 -3.13 -5.08
C ILE A 19 2.99 -2.22 -6.12
N CYS A 20 4.22 -1.81 -5.83
CA CYS A 20 5.08 -1.09 -6.76
C CYS A 20 6.54 -1.33 -6.35
N SER A 21 7.42 -1.32 -7.34
CA SER A 21 8.87 -1.26 -7.13
C SER A 21 9.35 0.16 -7.37
N ASP A 22 10.48 0.53 -6.76
CA ASP A 22 11.18 1.77 -7.14
C ASP A 22 11.61 1.68 -8.62
N ASP A 23 11.77 2.82 -9.31
CA ASP A 23 12.08 2.91 -10.76
C ASP A 23 13.32 2.09 -11.20
N GLY A 24 14.15 1.63 -10.25
CA GLY A 24 15.28 0.73 -10.48
C GLY A 24 15.00 -0.80 -10.40
N GLY A 25 13.78 -1.24 -10.13
CA GLY A 25 13.46 -2.67 -9.91
C GLY A 25 13.99 -3.22 -8.58
N SER A 26 14.48 -2.33 -7.71
CA SER A 26 14.97 -2.65 -6.37
C SER A 26 13.80 -2.75 -5.39
N VAL A 27 13.86 -3.73 -4.49
CA VAL A 27 12.91 -3.86 -3.38
C VAL A 27 13.29 -2.87 -2.29
N SER A 28 12.41 -1.93 -1.99
CA SER A 28 12.63 -0.96 -0.90
C SER A 28 11.93 -1.44 0.35
N LEU A 29 12.70 -1.83 1.38
CA LEU A 29 12.20 -2.37 2.64
C LEU A 29 12.70 -1.56 3.83
N GLY A 30 11.85 -1.40 4.83
CA GLY A 30 12.24 -1.00 6.17
C GLY A 30 12.78 -2.19 6.97
N ASP A 31 13.41 -1.90 8.11
CA ASP A 31 13.94 -2.91 9.05
C ASP A 31 12.86 -3.88 9.59
N ASP A 32 11.59 -3.54 9.45
CA ASP A 32 10.45 -4.35 9.84
C ASP A 32 9.96 -5.30 8.74
N GLY A 33 10.60 -5.31 7.57
CA GLY A 33 10.26 -6.18 6.43
C GLY A 33 9.08 -5.67 5.59
N TYR A 34 8.71 -4.40 5.75
CA TYR A 34 7.63 -3.77 5.01
C TYR A 34 8.16 -2.80 3.94
N GLY A 35 7.39 -2.64 2.88
CA GLY A 35 7.67 -1.74 1.78
C GLY A 35 7.82 -0.29 2.25
N THR A 36 8.77 0.44 1.67
CA THR A 36 8.98 1.87 1.94
C THR A 36 8.82 2.75 0.69
N SER A 37 8.67 2.14 -0.49
CA SER A 37 8.44 2.89 -1.74
C SER A 37 7.05 3.47 -1.79
N LYS A 38 6.90 4.77 -2.03
CA LYS A 38 5.58 5.39 -2.15
C LYS A 38 4.87 4.92 -3.42
N CYS A 39 3.70 4.29 -3.26
CA CYS A 39 2.86 3.85 -4.37
C CYS A 39 1.56 4.66 -4.46
N THR A 40 0.86 4.52 -5.58
CA THR A 40 -0.48 5.09 -5.78
C THR A 40 -1.58 4.12 -5.37
N VAL A 41 -2.79 4.65 -5.17
CA VAL A 41 -3.99 3.85 -4.89
C VAL A 41 -4.26 2.86 -6.02
N GLU A 42 -4.10 3.28 -7.27
CA GLU A 42 -4.31 2.41 -8.43
C GLU A 42 -3.35 1.21 -8.48
N GLN A 43 -2.10 1.40 -8.04
CA GLN A 43 -1.12 0.32 -7.93
C GLN A 43 -1.53 -0.68 -6.84
N LEU A 44 -1.95 -0.19 -5.66
CA LEU A 44 -2.52 -1.02 -4.59
C LEU A 44 -3.76 -1.78 -5.05
N GLU A 45 -4.70 -1.14 -5.75
CA GLU A 45 -5.91 -1.81 -6.23
C GLU A 45 -5.62 -2.89 -7.26
N LYS A 46 -4.62 -2.67 -8.14
CA LYS A 46 -4.15 -3.70 -9.08
C LYS A 46 -3.55 -4.89 -8.34
N ALA A 47 -2.67 -4.62 -7.37
CA ALA A 47 -2.07 -5.62 -6.50
C ALA A 47 -3.10 -6.40 -5.66
N ALA A 48 -4.12 -5.71 -5.14
CA ALA A 48 -5.19 -6.36 -4.38
C ALA A 48 -5.98 -7.35 -5.25
N LYS A 49 -6.19 -7.04 -6.53
CA LYS A 49 -6.89 -7.92 -7.48
C LYS A 49 -6.11 -9.19 -7.82
N THR A 50 -4.78 -9.17 -7.72
CA THR A 50 -3.97 -10.37 -8.00
C THR A 50 -3.95 -11.36 -6.83
N ASN A 51 -4.47 -11.01 -5.65
CA ASN A 51 -4.40 -11.83 -4.41
C ASN A 51 -2.97 -12.22 -4.00
N SER A 52 -1.94 -11.64 -4.60
CA SER A 52 -0.54 -11.99 -4.36
C SER A 52 0.12 -11.13 -3.28
N VAL A 53 -0.63 -10.22 -2.66
CA VAL A 53 -0.06 -9.15 -1.85
C VAL A 53 -0.64 -9.18 -0.44
N THR A 54 0.25 -9.25 0.55
CA THR A 54 -0.10 -9.10 1.96
C THR A 54 0.25 -7.69 2.39
N VAL A 55 -0.66 -7.01 3.09
CA VAL A 55 -0.44 -5.63 3.55
C VAL A 55 -0.69 -5.48 5.04
N ARG A 56 0.05 -4.57 5.68
CA ARG A 56 -0.26 -4.02 7.00
C ARG A 56 -1.03 -2.72 6.81
N VAL A 57 -2.20 -2.62 7.44
CA VAL A 57 -3.00 -1.41 7.43
C VAL A 57 -2.97 -0.80 8.82
N THR A 58 -2.50 0.43 8.93
CA THR A 58 -2.62 1.22 10.17
C THR A 58 -3.82 2.13 10.02
N MET A 59 -4.79 2.01 10.93
CA MET A 59 -5.98 2.86 10.93
C MET A 59 -5.75 4.11 11.77
N ASN A 60 -6.24 5.24 11.30
CA ASN A 60 -6.31 6.45 12.10
C ASN A 60 -7.47 6.32 13.11
N PRO A 61 -7.19 6.33 14.42
CA PRO A 61 -8.22 6.09 15.44
C PRO A 61 -9.24 7.24 15.56
N LYS A 62 -8.97 8.42 15.00
CA LYS A 62 -9.87 9.58 15.04
C LYS A 62 -10.82 9.62 13.87
N SER A 63 -10.34 9.33 12.65
CA SER A 63 -11.18 9.34 11.44
C SER A 63 -11.77 7.98 11.10
N GLY A 64 -11.22 6.89 11.65
CA GLY A 64 -11.59 5.52 11.31
C GLY A 64 -11.13 5.07 9.91
N GLY A 65 -10.41 5.92 9.19
CA GLY A 65 -9.85 5.60 7.87
C GLY A 65 -8.46 4.97 7.96
N ALA A 66 -8.01 4.36 6.87
CA ALA A 66 -6.62 3.90 6.75
C ALA A 66 -5.65 5.11 6.71
N GLU A 67 -4.64 5.09 7.56
CA GLU A 67 -3.56 6.08 7.59
C GLU A 67 -2.38 5.61 6.74
N THR A 68 -1.96 4.36 6.90
CA THR A 68 -0.92 3.72 6.09
C THR A 68 -1.34 2.34 5.62
N VAL A 69 -0.87 1.98 4.43
CA VAL A 69 -0.96 0.64 3.87
C VAL A 69 0.44 0.25 3.39
N GLU A 70 1.01 -0.78 3.99
CA GLU A 70 2.40 -1.16 3.77
C GLU A 70 2.48 -2.60 3.30
N GLU A 71 3.13 -2.84 2.16
CA GLU A 71 3.33 -4.18 1.62
C GLU A 71 4.26 -4.99 2.52
N LYS A 72 3.84 -6.19 2.90
CA LYS A 72 4.74 -7.17 3.52
C LYS A 72 5.48 -7.93 2.41
N TYR A 73 6.80 -7.77 2.37
CA TYR A 73 7.62 -8.48 1.41
C TYR A 73 7.66 -9.98 1.72
N HIS A 74 7.47 -10.77 0.66
CA HIS A 74 7.62 -12.22 0.68
C HIS A 74 8.57 -12.61 -0.46
N PRO A 75 9.81 -13.04 -0.15
CA PRO A 75 10.76 -13.54 -1.15
C PRO A 75 10.35 -14.89 -1.73
#